data_AF-A0A317XA50-F1
#
_entry.id   AF-A0A317XA50-F1
#
_cell.length_a   1.000
_cell.length_b   1.000
_cell.length_c   1.000
_cell.angle_alpha   90.00
_cell.angle_beta   90.00
_cell.angle_gamma   90.00
#
_symmetry.space_group_name_H-M   'P 1'
#
loop_
_entity.id
_entity.type
_entity.pdbx_description
1 polymer ?
#
loop_
_entity_poly.entity_id
_entity_poly.type
_entity_poly.pdbx_seq_one_letter_code
_entity_poly.pdbx_strand_id
1 'polypeptide(L)'
;MSMGSLPKKIYNFDRVFSSAADQRTVYEDTVLPMIDELLLGYNCTIFAYGQTGTGKTYTMFGDMTEDFGLLSDNAGIIPRTLCTLFDTLRGTDSTIKCSFIELYNEVLHDLLSDEEDVKLQLFENERNTFNRSILVKGMQDSYIDSPSAGIQLLQIASQKRQVAATKCNDLSSRSHTIFTINVLTKSSEGSITSGKLNLVDLAGSENIQRSGAENKRAVEAGQINRSLLTLGRVINALVDKASHVPYRESKLTRLLQDSLGGRTRICIIATVSPCRSSQEEIVSTLD
;
A
#
# COMPACT_ATOMS: atom_id res chain seq x y z
N MET A 1 -41.16 -21.68 -4.31
CA MET A 1 -40.19 -20.98 -5.18
C MET A 1 -38.81 -21.49 -4.81
N SER A 2 -38.14 -22.24 -5.70
CA SER A 2 -36.80 -22.74 -5.43
C SER A 2 -35.83 -21.57 -5.39
N MET A 3 -35.11 -21.39 -4.27
CA MET A 3 -33.90 -20.59 -4.27
C MET A 3 -32.93 -21.25 -5.24
N GLY A 4 -32.78 -20.70 -6.45
CA GLY A 4 -31.76 -21.15 -7.39
C GLY A 4 -30.41 -21.02 -6.70
N SER A 5 -29.66 -22.12 -6.61
CA SER A 5 -28.27 -22.08 -6.14
C SER A 5 -27.50 -21.16 -7.08
N LEU A 6 -26.94 -20.07 -6.56
CA LEU A 6 -25.98 -19.25 -7.30
C LEU A 6 -24.90 -20.19 -7.88
N PRO A 7 -24.54 -20.04 -9.17
CA PRO A 7 -23.50 -20.88 -9.76
C PRO A 7 -22.22 -20.73 -8.94
N LYS A 8 -21.60 -21.88 -8.59
CA LYS A 8 -20.30 -21.88 -7.91
C LYS A 8 -19.27 -21.28 -8.85
N LYS A 9 -18.77 -20.07 -8.54
CA LYS A 9 -17.64 -19.44 -9.22
C LYS A 9 -16.36 -19.86 -8.51
N ILE A 10 -15.40 -20.40 -9.25
CA ILE A 10 -14.09 -20.82 -8.74
C ILE A 10 -13.06 -19.81 -9.25
N TYR A 11 -12.29 -19.25 -8.33
CA TYR A 11 -11.18 -18.35 -8.63
C TYR A 11 -9.87 -19.06 -8.31
N ASN A 12 -8.92 -19.02 -9.24
CA ASN A 12 -7.59 -19.58 -9.04
C ASN A 12 -6.61 -18.43 -8.82
N PHE A 13 -5.80 -18.53 -7.77
CA PHE A 13 -4.79 -17.55 -7.40
C PHE A 13 -3.45 -18.26 -7.21
N ASP A 14 -2.35 -17.51 -7.29
CA ASP A 14 -1.01 -18.04 -7.04
C ASP A 14 -0.88 -18.63 -5.62
N ARG A 15 -1.53 -17.97 -4.64
CA ARG A 15 -1.62 -18.43 -3.25
C ARG A 15 -2.97 -18.07 -2.65
N VAL A 16 -3.47 -18.93 -1.75
CA VAL A 16 -4.68 -18.69 -0.95
C VAL A 16 -4.37 -19.02 0.50
N PHE A 17 -4.51 -18.03 1.38
CA PHE A 17 -4.29 -18.18 2.81
C PHE A 17 -5.63 -18.31 3.55
N SER A 18 -5.71 -19.21 4.51
CA SER A 18 -6.85 -19.31 5.43
C SER A 18 -6.60 -18.46 6.67
N SER A 19 -7.60 -18.35 7.56
CA SER A 19 -7.45 -17.69 8.86
C SER A 19 -6.41 -18.35 9.79
N ALA A 20 -5.87 -19.52 9.42
CA ALA A 20 -4.79 -20.17 10.16
C ALA A 20 -3.39 -19.68 9.77
N ALA A 21 -3.25 -18.93 8.67
CA ALA A 21 -1.96 -18.34 8.29
C ALA A 21 -1.65 -17.15 9.21
N ASP A 22 -0.47 -17.16 9.81
CA ASP A 22 0.02 -16.05 10.62
C ASP A 22 0.72 -14.98 9.74
N GLN A 23 1.05 -13.83 10.35
CA GLN A 23 1.70 -12.71 9.66
C GLN A 23 3.04 -13.11 9.05
N ARG A 24 3.76 -14.04 9.72
CA ARG A 24 5.05 -14.53 9.27
C ARG A 24 4.92 -15.36 8.00
N THR A 25 3.98 -16.30 7.96
CA THR A 25 3.72 -17.17 6.82
C THR A 25 3.35 -16.32 5.59
N VAL A 26 2.43 -15.37 5.74
CA VAL A 26 2.05 -14.48 4.64
C VAL A 26 3.26 -13.66 4.16
N TYR A 27 4.07 -13.14 5.08
CA TYR A 27 5.28 -12.37 4.75
C TYR A 27 6.32 -13.19 3.98
N GLU A 28 6.69 -14.36 4.49
CA GLU A 28 7.72 -15.22 3.90
C GLU A 28 7.30 -15.72 2.50
N ASP A 29 6.04 -16.09 2.32
CA ASP A 29 5.54 -16.64 1.05
C ASP A 29 5.30 -15.60 -0.05
N THR A 30 5.06 -14.33 0.31
CA THR A 30 4.63 -13.29 -0.64
C THR A 30 5.60 -12.12 -0.75
N VAL A 31 6.17 -11.65 0.36
CA VAL A 31 6.94 -10.40 0.41
C VAL A 31 8.44 -10.65 0.33
N LEU A 32 8.94 -11.68 1.01
CA LEU A 32 10.36 -11.97 1.05
C LEU A 32 11.01 -12.10 -0.34
N PRO A 33 10.39 -12.78 -1.34
CA PRO A 33 10.94 -12.82 -2.70
C PRO A 33 11.02 -11.45 -3.39
N MET A 34 10.18 -10.48 -3.00
CA MET A 34 10.23 -9.12 -3.53
C MET A 34 11.37 -8.31 -2.90
N ILE A 35 11.82 -8.67 -1.71
CA ILE A 35 12.98 -8.04 -1.08
C ILE A 35 14.24 -8.39 -1.86
N ASP A 36 14.38 -9.64 -2.32
CA ASP A 36 15.50 -10.04 -3.17
C ASP A 36 15.53 -9.24 -4.48
N GLU A 37 14.38 -9.09 -5.15
CA GLU A 37 14.26 -8.27 -6.35
C GLU A 37 14.58 -6.79 -6.07
N LEU A 38 14.12 -6.25 -4.94
CA LEU A 38 14.43 -4.88 -4.52
C LEU A 38 15.95 -4.65 -4.41
N LEU A 39 16.68 -5.58 -3.80
CA LEU A 39 18.13 -5.49 -3.60
C LEU A 39 18.91 -5.67 -4.92
N LEU A 40 18.32 -6.31 -5.92
CA LEU A 40 18.83 -6.33 -7.30
C LEU A 40 18.56 -5.01 -8.08
N GLY A 41 17.86 -4.05 -7.46
CA GLY A 41 17.56 -2.75 -8.05
C GLY A 41 16.22 -2.68 -8.79
N TYR A 42 15.34 -3.66 -8.59
CA TYR A 42 13.99 -3.59 -9.14
C TYR A 42 13.06 -2.71 -8.30
N ASN A 43 12.15 -2.03 -8.97
CA ASN A 43 11.01 -1.42 -8.30
C ASN A 43 10.00 -2.50 -7.93
N CYS A 44 9.45 -2.42 -6.73
CA CYS A 44 8.46 -3.34 -6.20
C CYS A 44 7.28 -2.55 -5.59
N THR A 45 6.07 -3.09 -5.71
CA THR A 45 4.88 -2.53 -5.07
C THR A 45 3.99 -3.64 -4.53
N ILE A 46 3.58 -3.51 -3.28
CA ILE A 46 2.70 -4.45 -2.58
C ILE A 46 1.43 -3.71 -2.18
N PHE A 47 0.28 -4.25 -2.59
CA PHE A 47 -1.04 -3.71 -2.26
C PHE A 47 -1.76 -4.60 -1.26
N ALA A 48 -2.44 -4.01 -0.28
CA ALA A 48 -3.51 -4.67 0.46
C ALA A 48 -4.85 -4.09 -0.03
N TYR A 49 -5.75 -4.94 -0.51
CA TYR A 49 -7.02 -4.56 -1.14
C TYR A 49 -8.19 -5.42 -0.66
N GLY A 50 -9.37 -4.82 -0.57
CA GLY A 50 -10.61 -5.49 -0.16
C GLY A 50 -11.51 -4.63 0.71
N GLN A 51 -12.65 -5.18 1.12
CA GLN A 51 -13.67 -4.51 1.92
C GLN A 51 -13.12 -3.99 3.28
N THR A 52 -13.68 -2.93 3.83
CA THR A 52 -13.40 -2.45 5.19
C THR A 52 -13.53 -3.55 6.23
N GLY A 53 -12.61 -3.57 7.20
CA GLY A 53 -12.61 -4.54 8.29
C GLY A 53 -12.15 -5.95 7.89
N THR A 54 -11.71 -6.18 6.65
CA THR A 54 -11.18 -7.49 6.22
C THR A 54 -9.72 -7.74 6.60
N GLY A 55 -9.03 -6.73 7.15
CA GLY A 55 -7.68 -6.90 7.69
C GLY A 55 -6.55 -6.22 6.91
N LYS A 56 -6.81 -5.43 5.85
CA LYS A 56 -5.77 -4.70 5.07
C LYS A 56 -4.71 -4.01 5.93
N THR A 57 -5.14 -3.12 6.83
CA THR A 57 -4.24 -2.38 7.73
C THR A 57 -3.54 -3.31 8.72
N TYR A 58 -4.18 -4.39 9.17
CA TYR A 58 -3.54 -5.41 10.00
C TYR A 58 -2.45 -6.17 9.22
N THR A 59 -2.71 -6.52 7.96
CA THR A 59 -1.71 -7.15 7.08
C THR A 59 -0.51 -6.25 6.86
N MET A 60 -0.73 -4.94 6.64
CA MET A 60 0.37 -4.01 6.37
C MET A 60 1.15 -3.60 7.61
N PHE A 61 0.46 -3.13 8.66
CA PHE A 61 1.10 -2.59 9.85
C PHE A 61 1.16 -3.61 10.99
N GLY A 62 0.05 -4.32 11.20
CA GLY A 62 -0.10 -5.27 12.30
C GLY A 62 0.17 -4.65 13.67
N ASP A 63 0.68 -5.47 14.58
CA ASP A 63 1.14 -5.01 15.87
C ASP A 63 2.58 -4.48 15.77
N MET A 64 2.74 -3.16 15.86
CA MET A 64 4.06 -2.50 15.77
C MET A 64 4.76 -2.39 17.13
N THR A 65 4.30 -3.07 18.18
CA THR A 65 5.02 -3.08 19.47
C THR A 65 6.38 -3.75 19.32
N GLU A 66 7.39 -3.09 19.89
CA GLU A 66 8.73 -3.65 20.08
C GLU A 66 8.93 -3.87 21.58
N ASP A 67 9.32 -5.08 21.98
CA ASP A 67 9.72 -5.41 23.35
C ASP A 67 11.14 -5.96 23.35
N PHE A 68 12.03 -5.35 24.13
CA PHE A 68 13.47 -5.66 24.15
C PHE A 68 14.14 -5.71 22.76
N GLY A 69 13.67 -4.89 21.80
CA GLY A 69 14.20 -4.86 20.43
C GLY A 69 13.73 -6.03 19.54
N LEU A 70 12.78 -6.83 20.02
CA LEU A 70 12.11 -7.86 19.24
C LEU A 70 10.75 -7.37 18.79
N LEU A 71 10.47 -7.61 17.52
CA LEU A 71 9.20 -7.27 16.90
C LEU A 71 8.13 -8.29 17.29
N SER A 72 6.91 -7.83 17.58
CA SER A 72 5.75 -8.69 17.86
C SER A 72 5.52 -9.75 16.78
N ASP A 73 5.11 -10.96 17.17
CA ASP A 73 4.70 -12.01 16.24
C ASP A 73 3.49 -11.59 15.38
N ASN A 74 2.73 -10.59 15.82
CA ASN A 74 1.59 -10.04 15.09
C ASN A 74 1.96 -8.84 14.21
N ALA A 75 3.23 -8.46 14.13
CA ALA A 75 3.67 -7.37 13.27
C ALA A 75 3.40 -7.65 11.80
N GLY A 76 2.98 -6.61 11.08
CA GLY A 76 2.61 -6.70 9.68
C GLY A 76 3.81 -6.71 8.73
N ILE A 77 3.50 -6.60 7.45
CA ILE A 77 4.48 -6.62 6.37
C ILE A 77 5.52 -5.50 6.50
N ILE A 78 5.10 -4.28 6.81
CA ILE A 78 5.98 -3.11 6.82
C ILE A 78 7.08 -3.24 7.90
N PRO A 79 6.77 -3.44 9.19
CA PRO A 79 7.82 -3.59 10.20
C PRO A 79 8.70 -4.82 9.97
N ARG A 80 8.15 -5.94 9.49
CA ARG A 80 8.95 -7.13 9.10
C ARG A 80 9.90 -6.85 7.95
N THR A 81 9.47 -6.04 6.98
CA THR A 81 10.30 -5.58 5.85
C THR A 81 11.48 -4.76 6.34
N LEU A 82 11.25 -3.83 7.29
CA LEU A 82 12.33 -3.03 7.86
C LEU A 82 13.38 -3.93 8.53
N CYS A 83 12.97 -4.85 9.40
CA CYS A 83 13.89 -5.79 10.06
C CYS A 83 14.69 -6.60 9.02
N THR A 84 13.99 -7.21 8.06
CA THR A 84 14.61 -8.06 7.02
C THR A 84 15.60 -7.29 6.17
N LEU A 85 15.27 -6.05 5.76
CA LEU A 85 16.16 -5.21 4.95
C LEU A 85 17.45 -4.90 5.70
N PHE A 86 17.34 -4.42 6.93
CA PHE A 86 18.52 -4.09 7.73
C PHE A 86 19.36 -5.32 8.05
N ASP A 87 18.75 -6.47 8.32
CA ASP A 87 19.46 -7.73 8.54
C ASP A 87 20.21 -8.19 7.27
N THR A 88 19.58 -8.08 6.11
CA THR A 88 20.16 -8.48 4.82
C THR A 88 21.27 -7.53 4.37
N LEU A 89 21.14 -6.23 4.69
CA LEU A 89 22.09 -5.19 4.31
C LEU A 89 23.24 -5.02 5.32
N ARG A 90 23.30 -5.82 6.40
CA ARG A 90 24.39 -5.74 7.39
C ARG A 90 25.75 -5.90 6.71
N GLY A 91 26.64 -4.94 6.96
CA GLY A 91 27.99 -4.94 6.39
C GLY A 91 28.07 -4.46 4.93
N THR A 92 26.97 -3.99 4.34
CA THR A 92 26.97 -3.34 3.02
C THR A 92 27.05 -1.81 3.16
N ASP A 93 27.65 -1.14 2.17
CA ASP A 93 27.56 0.31 2.04
C ASP A 93 26.19 0.65 1.45
N SER A 94 25.19 0.82 2.31
CA SER A 94 23.81 1.07 1.91
C SER A 94 23.19 2.24 2.65
N THR A 95 22.23 2.89 2.00
CA THR A 95 21.45 3.99 2.54
C THR A 95 19.98 3.69 2.32
N ILE A 96 19.20 3.74 3.40
CA ILE A 96 17.76 3.55 3.37
C ILE A 96 17.09 4.89 3.67
N LYS A 97 16.17 5.29 2.80
CA LYS A 97 15.28 6.43 3.03
C LYS A 97 13.84 6.02 2.88
N CYS A 98 13.00 6.55 3.74
CA CYS A 98 11.57 6.28 3.76
C CYS A 98 10.76 7.55 3.56
N SER A 99 9.58 7.40 2.96
CA SER A 99 8.54 8.43 2.94
C SER A 99 7.20 7.80 3.25
N PHE A 100 6.26 8.57 3.81
CA PHE A 100 4.95 8.05 4.16
C PHE A 100 3.85 9.06 3.84
N ILE A 101 3.03 8.72 2.84
CA ILE A 101 1.96 9.57 2.35
C ILE A 101 0.62 8.97 2.74
N GLU A 102 -0.29 9.82 3.20
CA GLU A 102 -1.72 9.55 3.24
C GLU A 102 -2.43 10.30 2.10
N LEU A 103 -3.33 9.60 1.40
CA LEU A 103 -4.25 10.18 0.43
C LEU A 103 -5.67 10.02 0.98
N TYR A 104 -6.25 11.13 1.41
CA TYR A 104 -7.61 11.20 1.91
C TYR A 104 -8.39 12.25 1.14
N ASN A 105 -9.53 11.86 0.56
CA ASN A 105 -10.43 12.79 -0.15
C ASN A 105 -9.71 13.63 -1.25
N GLU A 106 -8.86 12.98 -2.05
CA GLU A 106 -7.99 13.60 -3.06
C GLU A 106 -7.02 14.69 -2.52
N VAL A 107 -6.76 14.71 -1.21
CA VAL A 107 -5.74 15.54 -0.55
C VAL A 107 -4.60 14.64 -0.08
N LEU A 108 -3.37 15.10 -0.32
CA LEU A 108 -2.15 14.39 0.06
C LEU A 108 -1.64 14.99 1.37
N HIS A 109 -1.34 14.12 2.33
CA HIS A 109 -0.75 14.47 3.61
C HIS A 109 0.57 13.72 3.77
N ASP A 110 1.60 14.42 4.22
CA ASP A 110 2.86 13.82 4.62
C ASP A 110 2.74 13.39 6.09
N LEU A 111 2.83 12.09 6.36
CA LEU A 111 2.72 11.56 7.71
C LEU A 111 4.04 11.63 8.49
N LEU A 112 5.16 11.98 7.83
CA LEU A 112 6.47 12.13 8.45
C LEU A 112 6.79 13.58 8.78
N SER A 113 6.20 14.53 8.05
CA SER A 113 6.33 15.96 8.30
C SER A 113 5.77 16.37 9.66
N ASP A 114 6.49 17.24 10.37
CA ASP A 114 5.98 17.93 11.57
C ASP A 114 5.18 19.19 11.22
N GLU A 115 5.29 19.67 9.98
CA GLU A 115 4.50 20.77 9.45
C GLU A 115 3.15 20.27 8.93
N GLU A 116 2.05 20.70 9.56
CA GLU A 116 0.68 20.28 9.20
C GLU A 116 0.19 20.86 7.85
N ASP A 117 0.75 21.99 7.40
CA ASP A 117 0.25 22.77 6.25
C ASP A 117 1.07 22.59 4.95
N VAL A 118 1.92 21.56 4.87
CA VAL A 118 2.74 21.31 3.68
C VAL A 118 1.86 20.90 2.51
N LYS A 119 1.82 21.74 1.47
CA LYS A 119 1.08 21.46 0.24
C LYS A 119 1.89 20.53 -0.68
N LEU A 120 1.56 19.25 -0.65
CA LEU A 120 2.12 18.26 -1.55
C LEU A 120 1.57 18.42 -2.98
N GLN A 121 2.47 18.35 -3.97
CA GLN A 121 2.15 18.53 -5.39
C GLN A 121 2.74 17.41 -6.25
N LEU A 122 1.94 16.88 -7.19
CA LEU A 122 2.34 15.82 -8.10
C LEU A 122 2.86 16.38 -9.43
N PHE A 123 4.11 16.06 -9.76
CA PHE A 123 4.79 16.44 -11.00
C PHE A 123 5.10 15.21 -11.85
N GLU A 124 4.96 15.36 -13.17
CA GLU A 124 5.48 14.38 -14.13
C GLU A 124 6.97 14.66 -14.34
N ASN A 125 7.81 13.63 -14.21
CA ASN A 125 9.24 13.78 -14.49
C ASN A 125 9.48 13.82 -16.01
N GLU A 126 9.67 15.02 -16.54
CA GLU A 126 9.90 15.25 -17.97
C GLU A 126 11.26 14.72 -18.46
N ARG A 127 12.20 14.40 -17.55
CA ARG A 127 13.54 13.93 -17.90
C ARG A 127 13.58 12.47 -18.36
N ASN A 128 12.53 11.70 -18.09
CA ASN A 128 12.48 10.29 -18.46
C ASN A 128 11.41 10.08 -19.55
N THR A 129 11.83 10.25 -20.80
CA THR A 129 10.97 10.21 -21.99
C THR A 129 10.31 8.85 -22.21
N PHE A 130 10.89 7.78 -21.64
CA PHE A 130 10.41 6.40 -21.75
C PHE A 130 9.52 5.96 -20.59
N ASN A 131 9.64 6.58 -19.41
CA ASN A 131 8.79 6.31 -18.24
C ASN A 131 8.48 7.61 -17.50
N ARG A 132 7.23 8.10 -17.67
CA ARG A 132 6.71 9.28 -16.96
C ARG A 132 6.52 8.95 -15.48
N SER A 133 7.60 8.95 -14.70
CA SER A 133 7.55 8.75 -13.25
C SER A 133 6.90 9.96 -12.58
N ILE A 134 6.03 9.74 -11.60
CA ILE A 134 5.44 10.82 -10.80
C ILE A 134 6.33 11.13 -9.60
N LEU A 135 6.62 12.42 -9.40
CA LEU A 135 7.34 12.95 -8.25
C LEU A 135 6.37 13.71 -7.34
N VAL A 136 6.54 13.57 -6.03
CA VAL A 136 5.77 14.30 -5.02
C VAL A 136 6.66 15.41 -4.44
N LYS A 137 6.41 16.65 -4.84
CA LYS A 137 7.14 17.81 -4.30
C LYS A 137 6.59 18.19 -2.94
N GLY A 138 7.50 18.56 -2.03
CA GLY A 138 7.17 18.95 -0.65
C GLY A 138 7.09 17.77 0.30
N MET A 139 7.24 16.54 -0.19
CA MET A 139 7.31 15.35 0.66
C MET A 139 8.68 15.25 1.32
N GLN A 140 8.69 14.90 2.60
CA GLN A 140 9.88 14.61 3.38
C GLN A 140 10.36 13.18 3.12
N ASP A 141 11.64 13.06 2.76
CA ASP A 141 12.38 11.81 2.80
C ASP A 141 13.13 11.73 4.13
N SER A 142 12.90 10.68 4.92
CA SER A 142 13.57 10.44 6.20
C SER A 142 14.57 9.30 6.06
N TYR A 143 15.84 9.58 6.38
CA TYR A 143 16.88 8.55 6.44
C TYR A 143 16.75 7.74 7.74
N ILE A 144 16.92 6.42 7.63
CA ILE A 144 16.88 5.52 8.78
C ILE A 144 18.14 4.65 8.79
N ASP A 145 18.68 4.42 9.99
CA ASP A 145 19.94 3.71 10.23
C ASP A 145 19.77 2.39 10.98
N SER A 146 18.54 2.08 11.42
CA SER A 146 18.21 0.87 12.16
C SER A 146 16.73 0.47 11.97
N PRO A 147 16.39 -0.83 12.18
CA PRO A 147 14.99 -1.28 12.18
C PRO A 147 14.13 -0.48 13.15
N SER A 148 14.61 -0.28 14.39
CA SER A 148 13.86 0.41 15.44
C SER A 148 13.64 1.89 15.11
N ALA A 149 14.60 2.58 14.46
CA ALA A 149 14.35 3.94 13.97
C ALA A 149 13.23 3.98 12.91
N GLY A 150 13.20 3.00 11.99
CA GLY A 150 12.12 2.87 11.01
C GLY A 150 10.77 2.53 11.65
N ILE A 151 10.74 1.65 12.64
CA ILE A 151 9.52 1.26 13.36
C ILE A 151 8.98 2.44 14.20
N GLN A 152 9.85 3.18 14.89
CA GLN A 152 9.45 4.38 15.63
C GLN A 152 8.84 5.44 14.70
N LEU A 153 9.44 5.63 13.52
CA LEU A 153 8.92 6.53 12.50
C LEU A 153 7.53 6.10 12.02
N LEU A 154 7.30 4.79 11.82
CA LEU A 154 5.98 4.25 11.50
C LEU A 154 4.97 4.44 12.63
N GLN A 155 5.36 4.22 13.89
CA GLN A 155 4.50 4.41 15.05
C GLN A 155 4.04 5.87 15.18
N ILE A 156 4.97 6.82 15.06
CA ILE A 156 4.67 8.28 15.10
C ILE A 156 3.70 8.64 13.97
N ALA A 157 3.99 8.20 12.75
CA ALA A 157 3.15 8.46 11.58
C ALA A 157 1.75 7.83 11.71
N SER A 158 1.66 6.62 12.24
CA SER A 158 0.40 5.93 12.52
C SER A 158 -0.41 6.66 13.60
N GLN A 159 0.23 7.21 14.63
CA GLN A 159 -0.44 8.04 15.62
C GLN A 159 -0.97 9.35 15.00
N LYS A 160 -0.18 10.03 14.16
CA LYS A 160 -0.64 11.22 13.41
C LYS A 160 -1.90 10.89 12.59
N ARG A 161 -1.90 9.75 11.87
CA ARG A 161 -3.08 9.23 11.15
C ARG A 161 -4.28 8.98 12.07
N GLN A 162 -4.07 8.35 13.23
CA GLN A 162 -5.15 8.08 14.20
C GLN A 162 -5.73 9.33 14.87
N VAL A 163 -4.91 10.35 15.14
CA VAL A 163 -5.38 11.63 15.69
C VAL A 163 -6.26 12.36 14.67
N ALA A 164 -5.91 12.32 13.39
CA ALA A 164 -6.79 12.78 12.32
C ALA A 164 -8.09 11.96 12.26
N ALA A 165 -8.01 10.65 12.48
CA ALA A 165 -9.15 9.73 12.50
C ALA A 165 -10.14 9.96 13.64
N THR A 166 -9.64 10.15 14.87
CA THR A 166 -10.50 10.39 16.04
C THR A 166 -11.23 11.73 15.95
N LYS A 167 -10.66 12.72 15.25
CA LYS A 167 -11.34 13.97 14.89
C LYS A 167 -12.40 13.81 13.77
N CYS A 168 -12.34 12.75 12.95
CA CYS A 168 -13.20 12.58 11.76
C CYS A 168 -13.98 11.24 11.65
N ASN A 169 -13.94 10.35 12.66
CA ASN A 169 -14.34 8.92 12.62
C ASN A 169 -13.38 8.06 11.78
N ASP A 170 -13.49 6.73 11.94
CA ASP A 170 -12.58 5.66 11.48
C ASP A 170 -11.94 5.87 10.08
N LEU A 171 -10.90 6.71 10.04
CA LEU A 171 -10.19 7.17 8.85
C LEU A 171 -9.34 6.07 8.22
N SER A 172 -8.97 5.05 9.00
CA SER A 172 -8.13 3.95 8.51
C SER A 172 -8.80 3.19 7.35
N SER A 173 -10.13 3.09 7.40
CA SER A 173 -10.96 2.51 6.34
C SER A 173 -11.17 3.42 5.13
N ARG A 174 -10.78 4.70 5.23
CA ARG A 174 -11.20 5.78 4.32
C ARG A 174 -10.06 6.56 3.68
N SER A 175 -8.84 6.33 4.10
CA SER A 175 -7.65 6.88 3.46
C SER A 175 -6.78 5.77 2.90
N HIS A 176 -6.10 6.08 1.81
CA HIS A 176 -5.05 5.21 1.28
C HIS A 176 -3.73 5.67 1.87
N THR A 177 -2.83 4.75 2.18
CA THR A 177 -1.48 5.12 2.59
C THR A 177 -0.44 4.41 1.75
N ILE A 178 0.67 5.11 1.49
CA ILE A 178 1.79 4.61 0.73
C ILE A 178 3.05 4.86 1.56
N PHE A 179 3.58 3.80 2.16
CA PHE A 179 4.90 3.81 2.76
C PHE A 179 5.93 3.39 1.70
N THR A 180 6.84 4.30 1.36
CA THR A 180 7.85 4.06 0.34
C THR A 180 9.20 3.88 0.99
N ILE A 181 9.89 2.79 0.67
CA ILE A 181 11.29 2.55 1.06
C ILE A 181 12.14 2.65 -0.21
N ASN A 182 13.18 3.47 -0.18
CA ASN A 182 14.21 3.48 -1.22
C ASN A 182 15.51 2.97 -0.61
N VAL A 183 16.13 2.01 -1.27
CA VAL A 183 17.40 1.40 -0.88
C VAL A 183 18.43 1.76 -1.93
N LEU A 184 19.49 2.42 -1.51
CA LEU A 184 20.68 2.65 -2.32
C LEU A 184 21.79 1.77 -1.79
N THR A 185 22.37 0.90 -2.60
CA THR A 185 23.51 0.07 -2.21
C THR A 185 24.68 0.34 -3.14
N LYS A 186 25.86 0.53 -2.55
CA LYS A 186 27.11 0.72 -3.27
C LYS A 186 27.95 -0.54 -3.15
N SER A 187 28.36 -1.09 -4.28
CA SER A 187 29.26 -2.23 -4.33
C SER A 187 30.70 -1.82 -4.02
N SER A 188 31.53 -2.79 -3.68
CA SER A 188 32.98 -2.60 -3.53
C SER A 188 33.65 -2.13 -4.82
N GLU A 189 33.08 -2.44 -5.98
CA GLU A 189 33.54 -2.01 -7.30
C GLU A 189 33.08 -0.57 -7.65
N GLY A 190 32.28 0.06 -6.77
CA GLY A 190 31.77 1.42 -6.95
C GLY A 190 30.50 1.52 -7.78
N SER A 191 29.91 0.40 -8.21
CA SER A 191 28.59 0.40 -8.83
C SER A 191 27.51 0.74 -7.81
N ILE A 192 26.49 1.49 -8.23
CA ILE A 192 25.38 1.91 -7.38
C ILE A 192 24.10 1.21 -7.88
N THR A 193 23.47 0.47 -6.99
CA THR A 193 22.16 -0.15 -7.20
C THR A 193 21.11 0.62 -6.42
N SER A 194 19.96 0.89 -7.03
CA SER A 194 18.84 1.60 -6.38
C SER A 194 17.57 0.78 -6.55
N GLY A 195 16.95 0.39 -5.44
CA GLY A 195 15.64 -0.26 -5.41
C GLY A 195 14.60 0.64 -4.75
N LYS A 196 13.35 0.54 -5.20
CA LYS A 196 12.20 1.24 -4.57
C LYS A 196 11.08 0.24 -4.27
N LEU A 197 10.63 0.22 -3.02
CA LEU A 197 9.49 -0.58 -2.57
C LEU A 197 8.35 0.31 -2.10
N ASN A 198 7.18 0.18 -2.71
CA ASN A 198 5.95 0.83 -2.24
C ASN A 198 5.08 -0.17 -1.49
N LEU A 199 4.74 0.13 -0.24
CA LEU A 199 3.88 -0.66 0.62
C LEU A 199 2.56 0.10 0.80
N VAL A 200 1.50 -0.37 0.14
CA VAL A 200 0.25 0.37 -0.07
C VAL A 200 -0.93 -0.26 0.69
N ASP A 201 -1.41 0.43 1.71
CA ASP A 201 -2.67 0.09 2.41
C ASP A 201 -3.81 0.90 1.78
N LEU A 202 -4.70 0.23 1.04
CA LEU A 202 -5.84 0.88 0.40
C LEU A 202 -7.02 1.01 1.35
N ALA A 203 -7.86 2.02 1.12
CA ALA A 203 -9.15 2.16 1.77
C ALA A 203 -10.09 0.98 1.44
N GLY A 204 -11.20 0.87 2.19
CA GLY A 204 -12.24 -0.11 1.93
C GLY A 204 -12.91 0.07 0.57
N SER A 205 -13.20 -1.04 -0.10
CA SER A 205 -13.86 -1.08 -1.42
C SER A 205 -15.39 -1.20 -1.35
N GLU A 206 -15.98 -1.21 -0.16
CA GLU A 206 -17.41 -1.54 0.01
C GLU A 206 -18.38 -0.50 -0.53
N ASN A 207 -19.60 -0.98 -0.81
CA ASN A 207 -20.67 -0.15 -1.32
C ASN A 207 -21.24 0.82 -0.27
N ILE A 208 -21.30 2.10 -0.64
CA ILE A 208 -21.82 3.23 0.16
C ILE A 208 -23.25 2.97 0.63
N GLN A 209 -24.07 2.28 -0.17
CA GLN A 209 -25.46 2.00 0.19
C GLN A 209 -25.57 1.09 1.44
N ARG A 210 -24.58 0.23 1.68
CA ARG A 210 -24.54 -0.66 2.85
C ARG A 210 -23.86 -0.03 4.05
N SER A 211 -23.07 1.03 3.86
CA SER A 211 -22.39 1.72 4.96
C SER A 211 -23.31 2.64 5.77
N GLY A 212 -24.53 2.92 5.27
CA GLY A 212 -25.48 3.82 5.93
C GLY A 212 -24.99 5.27 5.98
N ALA A 213 -24.06 5.64 5.10
CA ALA A 213 -23.48 6.98 5.06
C ALA A 213 -24.50 8.01 4.56
N GLU A 214 -24.76 9.05 5.35
CA GLU A 214 -25.64 10.16 4.98
C GLU A 214 -24.87 11.46 4.69
N ASN A 215 -25.44 12.31 3.83
CA ASN A 215 -24.95 13.67 3.56
C ASN A 215 -23.45 13.73 3.23
N LYS A 216 -22.65 14.44 4.04
CA LYS A 216 -21.20 14.62 3.82
C LYS A 216 -20.44 13.29 3.75
N ARG A 217 -20.85 12.28 4.52
CA ARG A 217 -20.20 10.95 4.51
C ARG A 217 -20.46 10.19 3.21
N ALA A 218 -21.63 10.38 2.59
CA ALA A 218 -21.93 9.77 1.30
C ALA A 218 -21.03 10.35 0.19
N VAL A 219 -20.79 11.67 0.23
CA VAL A 219 -19.86 12.33 -0.70
C VAL A 219 -18.44 11.81 -0.52
N GLU A 220 -17.95 11.75 0.73
CA GLU A 220 -16.63 11.24 1.09
C GLU A 220 -16.42 9.79 0.63
N ALA A 221 -17.35 8.89 0.99
CA ALA A 221 -17.32 7.50 0.55
C ALA A 221 -17.36 7.38 -0.99
N GLY A 222 -18.06 8.30 -1.66
CA GLY A 222 -18.06 8.45 -3.12
C GLY A 222 -16.68 8.76 -3.70
N GLN A 223 -15.90 9.62 -3.05
CA GLN A 223 -14.54 9.94 -3.51
C GLN A 223 -13.56 8.79 -3.30
N ILE A 224 -13.69 8.09 -2.16
CA ILE A 224 -12.88 6.91 -1.85
C ILE A 224 -13.13 5.82 -2.90
N ASN A 225 -14.40 5.49 -3.13
CA ASN A 225 -14.77 4.49 -4.14
C ASN A 225 -14.41 4.94 -5.56
N ARG A 226 -14.45 6.25 -5.85
CA ARG A 226 -13.96 6.78 -7.13
C ARG A 226 -12.47 6.48 -7.34
N SER A 227 -11.63 6.67 -6.32
CA SER A 227 -10.20 6.37 -6.45
C SER A 227 -9.93 4.87 -6.70
N LEU A 228 -10.66 3.98 -6.02
CA LEU A 228 -10.55 2.52 -6.21
C LEU A 228 -11.13 2.05 -7.55
N LEU A 229 -12.26 2.60 -7.98
CA LEU A 229 -12.83 2.34 -9.31
C LEU A 229 -11.87 2.80 -10.41
N THR A 230 -11.22 3.95 -10.23
CA THR A 230 -10.21 4.46 -11.16
C THR A 230 -9.01 3.53 -11.21
N LEU A 231 -8.56 3.00 -10.07
CA LEU A 231 -7.51 1.98 -10.02
C LEU A 231 -7.89 0.73 -10.83
N GLY A 232 -9.11 0.21 -10.65
CA GLY A 232 -9.62 -0.91 -11.44
C GLY A 232 -9.66 -0.62 -12.94
N ARG A 233 -10.10 0.59 -13.34
CA ARG A 233 -10.08 1.03 -14.76
C ARG A 233 -8.67 1.10 -15.33
N VAL A 234 -7.69 1.57 -14.55
CA VAL A 234 -6.28 1.60 -14.95
C VAL A 234 -5.75 0.19 -15.17
N ILE A 235 -6.02 -0.75 -14.25
CA ILE A 235 -5.63 -2.15 -14.38
C ILE A 235 -6.24 -2.77 -15.64
N ASN A 236 -7.55 -2.62 -15.85
CA ASN A 236 -8.22 -3.15 -17.04
C ASN A 236 -7.66 -2.56 -18.34
N ALA A 237 -7.44 -1.24 -18.39
CA ALA A 237 -6.85 -0.59 -19.56
C ALA A 237 -5.43 -1.10 -19.86
N LEU A 238 -4.64 -1.45 -18.84
CA LEU A 238 -3.31 -2.05 -18.99
C LEU A 238 -3.38 -3.48 -19.53
N VAL A 239 -4.29 -4.29 -19.00
CA VAL A 239 -4.55 -5.67 -19.46
C VAL A 239 -4.99 -5.66 -20.92
N ASP A 240 -5.91 -4.77 -21.28
CA ASP A 240 -6.44 -4.62 -22.64
C ASP A 240 -5.46 -3.94 -23.60
N LYS A 241 -4.30 -3.49 -23.10
CA LYS A 241 -3.30 -2.70 -23.85
C LYS A 241 -3.94 -1.50 -24.57
N ALA A 242 -4.86 -0.83 -23.88
CA ALA A 242 -5.55 0.34 -24.40
C ALA A 242 -4.56 1.45 -24.75
N SER A 243 -4.85 2.21 -25.80
CA SER A 243 -4.00 3.33 -26.24
C SER A 243 -3.90 4.45 -25.20
N HIS A 244 -4.92 4.59 -24.36
CA HIS A 244 -4.97 5.57 -23.29
C HIS A 244 -5.32 4.90 -21.96
N VAL A 245 -4.46 5.10 -20.96
CA VAL A 245 -4.67 4.62 -19.58
C VAL A 245 -5.02 5.82 -18.69
N PRO A 246 -6.15 5.82 -17.97
CA PRO A 246 -6.70 6.99 -17.28
C PRO A 246 -6.04 7.30 -15.93
N TYR A 247 -4.70 7.29 -15.85
CA TYR A 247 -3.96 7.56 -14.61
C TYR A 247 -4.32 8.89 -13.95
N ARG A 248 -4.70 9.90 -14.75
CA ARG A 248 -4.95 11.27 -14.28
C ARG A 248 -6.30 11.45 -13.58
N GLU A 249 -7.18 10.45 -13.58
CA GLU A 249 -8.52 10.55 -13.01
C GLU A 249 -8.55 10.52 -11.46
N SER A 250 -7.48 10.03 -10.82
CA SER A 250 -7.27 10.08 -9.36
C SER A 250 -5.79 10.30 -9.03
N LYS A 251 -5.49 11.02 -7.93
CA LYS A 251 -4.12 11.14 -7.43
C LYS A 251 -3.52 9.79 -7.03
N LEU A 252 -4.35 8.83 -6.60
CA LEU A 252 -3.90 7.48 -6.27
C LEU A 252 -3.24 6.81 -7.49
N THR A 253 -3.96 6.80 -8.61
CA THR A 253 -3.46 6.19 -9.84
C THR A 253 -2.28 6.94 -10.44
N ARG A 254 -2.17 8.26 -10.21
CA ARG A 254 -0.96 9.02 -10.56
C ARG A 254 0.23 8.57 -9.71
N LEU A 255 0.08 8.52 -8.39
CA LEU A 255 1.15 8.05 -7.49
C LEU A 255 1.65 6.64 -7.86
N LEU A 256 0.71 5.78 -8.24
CA LEU A 256 0.97 4.39 -8.61
C LEU A 256 1.28 4.19 -10.10
N GLN A 257 1.36 5.25 -10.90
CA GLN A 257 1.53 5.14 -12.35
C GLN A 257 2.79 4.36 -12.72
N ASP A 258 3.89 4.62 -12.01
CA ASP A 258 5.16 3.90 -12.20
C ASP A 258 5.09 2.44 -11.71
N SER A 259 4.21 2.16 -10.75
CA SER A 259 3.97 0.80 -10.29
C SER A 259 3.17 -0.01 -11.30
N LEU A 260 2.06 0.52 -11.81
CA LEU A 260 1.09 -0.21 -12.62
C LEU A 260 1.48 -0.30 -14.09
N GLY A 261 2.04 0.78 -14.65
CA GLY A 261 2.41 0.86 -16.07
C GLY A 261 3.91 0.73 -16.36
N GLY A 262 4.74 0.68 -15.30
CA GLY A 262 6.19 0.68 -15.41
C GLY A 262 6.82 -0.72 -15.35
N ARG A 263 8.14 -0.75 -15.22
CA ARG A 263 8.92 -1.98 -14.96
C ARG A 263 9.01 -2.21 -13.44
N THR A 264 7.88 -2.55 -12.83
CA THR A 264 7.75 -2.76 -11.39
C THR A 264 7.20 -4.15 -11.12
N ARG A 265 7.73 -4.86 -10.12
CA ARG A 265 7.16 -6.10 -9.60
C ARG A 265 5.97 -5.76 -8.72
N ILE A 266 4.81 -6.36 -8.96
CA ILE A 266 3.60 -6.07 -8.20
C ILE A 266 3.13 -7.34 -7.50
N CYS A 267 2.81 -7.21 -6.21
CA CYS A 267 2.05 -8.19 -5.46
C CYS A 267 0.75 -7.54 -4.96
N ILE A 268 -0.38 -8.23 -5.11
CA ILE A 268 -1.68 -7.78 -4.59
C ILE A 268 -2.14 -8.81 -3.57
N ILE A 269 -2.36 -8.36 -2.34
CA ILE A 269 -2.93 -9.14 -1.25
C ILE A 269 -4.40 -8.76 -1.12
N ALA A 270 -5.28 -9.64 -1.59
CA ALA A 270 -6.72 -9.48 -1.48
C ALA A 270 -7.21 -10.02 -0.13
N THR A 271 -7.68 -9.14 0.75
CA THR A 271 -8.27 -9.53 2.04
C THR A 271 -9.80 -9.54 1.92
N VAL A 272 -10.42 -10.68 2.21
CA VAL A 272 -11.87 -10.88 2.06
C VAL A 272 -12.51 -11.38 3.35
N SER A 273 -13.77 -11.01 3.57
CA SER A 273 -14.55 -11.51 4.71
C SER A 273 -15.08 -12.91 4.40
N PRO A 274 -15.01 -13.88 5.33
CA PRO A 274 -15.63 -15.19 5.15
C PRO A 274 -17.16 -15.16 5.33
N CYS A 275 -17.73 -14.03 5.76
CA CYS A 275 -19.14 -13.92 6.08
C CYS A 275 -20.02 -13.94 4.83
N ARG A 276 -21.10 -14.74 4.86
CA ARG A 276 -22.08 -14.82 3.77
C ARG A 276 -22.71 -13.46 3.42
N SER A 277 -22.87 -12.57 4.41
CA SER A 277 -23.37 -11.21 4.20
C SER A 277 -22.48 -10.36 3.30
N SER A 278 -21.19 -10.69 3.17
CA SER A 278 -20.22 -9.98 2.34
C SER A 278 -20.07 -10.56 0.94
N GLN A 279 -20.92 -11.51 0.53
CA GLN A 279 -20.75 -12.24 -0.74
C GLN A 279 -20.57 -11.34 -1.98
N GLU A 280 -21.34 -10.26 -2.10
CA GLU A 280 -21.21 -9.31 -3.22
C GLU A 280 -19.83 -8.61 -3.23
N GLU A 281 -19.32 -8.27 -2.05
CA GLU A 281 -18.05 -7.56 -1.89
C GLU A 281 -16.85 -8.49 -2.10
N ILE A 282 -17.00 -9.77 -1.72
CA ILE A 282 -16.05 -10.83 -2.06
C ILE A 282 -15.96 -10.95 -3.58
N VAL A 283 -17.09 -11.07 -4.28
CA VAL A 283 -17.11 -11.18 -5.74
C VAL A 283 -16.47 -9.95 -6.39
N SER A 284 -16.81 -8.74 -5.92
CA SER A 284 -16.23 -7.48 -6.39
C SER A 284 -14.71 -7.39 -6.20
N THR A 285 -14.19 -7.99 -5.11
CA THR A 285 -12.74 -7.97 -4.81
C THR A 285 -11.97 -9.01 -5.63
N LEU A 286 -12.59 -10.14 -5.95
CA LEU A 286 -11.96 -11.26 -6.67
C LEU A 286 -12.08 -11.17 -8.20
N ASP A 287 -12.98 -10.31 -8.71
CA ASP A 287 -13.14 -9.99 -10.14
C ASP A 287 -12.14 -8.92 -10.60
#